data_AF-A0A1Y6D0J4-F1
#
_entry.id   AF-A0A1Y6D0J4-F1
#
_cell.length_a   1.000
_cell.length_b   1.000
_cell.length_c   1.000
_cell.angle_alpha   90.00
_cell.angle_beta   90.00
_cell.angle_gamma   90.00
#
_symmetry.space_group_name_H-M   'P 1'
#
loop_
_entity.id
_entity.type
_entity.pdbx_description
1 polymer ?
#
loop_
_entity_poly.entity_id
_entity_poly.type
_entity_poly.pdbx_seq_one_letter_code
_entity_poly.pdbx_strand_id
1 'polypeptide(L)'
;MQQQELLPFEFQGFTLRVERDDDGEPVFHAGDLCAMLGYANPRDAVAQHVEPCDVVKRDVTYPDATGKQRKTQLENWVREPGLWCLILGSHAANALPIRRWVTAEVLPAIRKTGGYQTQTKSKTKPLAIPHLLTLHGESRKLMQELKREMNPAIRRTLHAQLEQCCLLTNIPVPALADIGRELVPEPVPPLVAEFWETYDFLGPELLNHSANPALIAISLPHFAQVAAEHRIKVAPMVEYRRSLGLSASPKFIEIKSVHSVLHARHNESAPLNERLPKTVKCWLFEPVQPPPPS
;
A
#
# COMPACT_ATOMS: atom_id res chain seq x y z
N MET A 1 -27.61 14.35 -7.60
CA MET A 1 -26.64 13.94 -8.63
C MET A 1 -25.26 14.24 -8.08
N GLN A 2 -24.41 13.23 -7.91
CA GLN A 2 -23.01 13.44 -7.53
C GLN A 2 -22.31 14.15 -8.70
N GLN A 3 -21.80 15.35 -8.48
CA GLN A 3 -20.94 16.05 -9.42
C GLN A 3 -19.60 15.32 -9.44
N GLN A 4 -19.34 14.60 -10.52
CA GLN A 4 -18.05 13.98 -10.75
C GLN A 4 -17.09 15.09 -11.23
N GLU A 5 -16.18 15.48 -10.34
CA GLU A 5 -15.14 16.48 -10.56
C GLU A 5 -14.26 16.05 -11.74
N LEU A 6 -14.18 16.90 -12.78
CA LEU A 6 -13.35 16.61 -13.95
C LEU A 6 -11.89 16.88 -13.55
N LEU A 7 -11.13 15.81 -13.32
CA LEU A 7 -9.69 15.91 -13.08
C LEU A 7 -8.99 16.41 -14.36
N PRO A 8 -8.02 17.34 -14.25
CA PRO A 8 -7.21 17.74 -15.39
C PRO A 8 -6.52 16.52 -16.01
N PHE A 9 -6.59 16.39 -17.33
CA PHE A 9 -5.95 15.29 -18.04
C PHE A 9 -4.47 15.59 -18.20
N GLU A 10 -3.61 14.72 -17.64
CA GLU A 10 -2.16 14.80 -17.81
C GLU A 10 -1.68 13.84 -18.90
N PHE A 11 -0.98 14.37 -19.89
CA PHE A 11 -0.37 13.58 -20.96
C PHE A 11 1.06 14.04 -21.22
N GLN A 12 2.04 13.15 -20.97
CA GLN A 12 3.46 13.42 -21.21
C GLN A 12 3.97 14.70 -20.52
N GLY A 13 3.42 15.05 -19.35
CA GLY A 13 3.76 16.27 -18.61
C GLY A 13 3.02 17.53 -19.06
N PHE A 14 2.09 17.43 -20.01
CA PHE A 14 1.17 18.50 -20.38
C PHE A 14 -0.14 18.35 -19.60
N THR A 15 -0.61 19.45 -19.02
CA THR A 15 -1.92 19.53 -18.36
C THR A 15 -2.94 20.11 -19.34
N LEU A 16 -3.99 19.35 -19.63
CA LEU A 16 -5.11 19.78 -20.47
C LEU A 16 -6.27 20.22 -19.59
N ARG A 17 -6.67 21.50 -19.69
CA ARG A 17 -7.89 22.00 -19.05
C ARG A 17 -9.14 21.44 -19.75
N VAL A 18 -10.07 20.91 -18.95
CA VAL A 18 -11.34 20.35 -19.39
C VAL A 18 -12.47 20.94 -18.54
N GLU A 19 -13.50 21.44 -19.20
CA GLU A 19 -14.72 21.95 -18.57
C GLU A 19 -15.93 21.21 -19.12
N ARG A 20 -17.11 21.42 -18.51
CA ARG A 20 -18.39 20.97 -19.08
C ARG A 20 -19.07 22.09 -19.84
N ASP A 21 -19.74 21.75 -20.93
CA ASP A 21 -20.69 22.62 -21.59
C ASP A 21 -22.07 22.60 -20.90
N ASP A 22 -23.01 23.34 -21.48
CA ASP A 22 -24.39 23.45 -20.96
C ASP A 22 -25.17 22.12 -21.04
N ASP A 23 -24.73 21.20 -21.91
CA ASP A 23 -25.30 19.85 -22.08
C ASP A 23 -24.63 18.83 -21.14
N GLY A 24 -23.58 19.23 -20.42
CA GLY A 24 -22.81 18.39 -19.51
C GLY A 24 -21.67 17.61 -20.18
N GLU A 25 -21.46 17.81 -21.48
CA GLU A 25 -20.43 17.19 -22.30
C GLU A 25 -19.06 17.90 -22.12
N PRO A 26 -17.94 17.18 -22.28
CA PRO A 26 -16.62 17.74 -22.07
C PRO A 26 -16.22 18.70 -23.21
N VAL A 27 -15.68 19.86 -22.82
CA VAL A 27 -15.01 20.81 -23.71
C VAL A 27 -13.56 21.01 -23.27
N PHE A 28 -12.66 21.09 -24.25
CA PHE A 28 -11.21 21.08 -24.04
C PHE A 28 -10.60 22.43 -24.41
N HIS A 29 -9.67 22.95 -23.60
CA HIS A 29 -9.01 24.21 -23.94
C HIS A 29 -8.11 24.04 -25.17
N ALA A 30 -8.39 24.80 -26.23
CA ALA A 30 -7.73 24.61 -27.52
C ALA A 30 -6.25 25.00 -27.49
N GLY A 31 -5.88 26.01 -26.68
CA GLY A 31 -4.48 26.43 -26.55
C GLY A 31 -3.61 25.37 -25.89
N ASP A 32 -4.12 24.70 -24.85
CA ASP A 32 -3.39 23.66 -24.11
C ASP A 32 -3.23 22.42 -25.00
N LEU A 33 -4.30 22.07 -25.73
CA LEU A 33 -4.30 20.99 -26.71
C LEU A 33 -3.29 21.25 -27.84
N CYS A 34 -3.27 22.46 -28.39
CA CYS A 34 -2.31 22.84 -29.43
C CYS A 34 -0.87 22.81 -28.93
N ALA A 35 -0.63 23.26 -27.69
CA ALA A 35 0.68 23.20 -27.05
C ALA A 35 1.15 21.75 -26.84
N MET A 36 0.25 20.88 -26.35
CA MET A 36 0.51 19.45 -26.16
C MET A 36 0.86 18.77 -27.49
N LEU A 37 0.11 19.09 -28.56
CA LEU A 37 0.35 18.54 -29.89
C LEU A 37 1.60 19.16 -30.55
N GLY A 38 2.08 20.32 -30.11
CA GLY A 38 3.27 20.98 -30.64
C GLY A 38 2.99 21.91 -31.83
N TYR A 39 1.78 22.46 -31.94
CA TYR A 39 1.46 23.49 -32.94
C TYR A 39 2.08 24.84 -32.55
N ALA A 40 2.74 25.49 -33.52
CA ALA A 40 3.35 26.80 -33.31
C ALA A 40 2.31 27.92 -33.11
N ASN A 41 1.16 27.83 -33.78
CA ASN A 41 0.09 28.81 -33.66
C ASN A 41 -1.27 28.11 -33.43
N PRO A 42 -1.81 28.14 -32.20
CA PRO A 42 -3.09 27.52 -31.88
C PRO A 42 -4.27 28.06 -32.70
N ARG A 43 -4.26 29.35 -33.04
CA ARG A 43 -5.37 29.96 -33.79
C ARG A 43 -5.44 29.42 -35.22
N ASP A 44 -4.28 29.23 -35.84
CA ASP A 44 -4.16 28.68 -37.19
C ASP A 44 -4.54 27.19 -37.21
N ALA A 45 -4.04 26.42 -36.24
CA ALA A 45 -4.37 25.01 -36.09
C ALA A 45 -5.88 24.76 -35.92
N VAL A 46 -6.55 25.54 -35.07
CA VAL A 46 -8.01 25.46 -34.88
C VAL A 46 -8.74 25.84 -36.16
N ALA A 47 -8.33 26.92 -36.84
CA ALA A 47 -8.99 27.36 -38.07
C ALA A 47 -8.81 26.38 -39.24
N GLN A 48 -7.69 25.66 -39.29
CA GLN A 48 -7.38 24.71 -40.36
C GLN A 48 -8.04 23.34 -40.16
N HIS A 49 -8.18 22.88 -38.92
CA HIS A 49 -8.58 21.50 -38.62
C HIS A 49 -9.96 21.35 -37.99
N VAL A 50 -10.50 22.39 -37.35
CA VAL A 50 -11.76 22.28 -36.58
C VAL A 50 -12.89 23.00 -37.31
N GLU A 51 -14.02 22.33 -37.42
CA GLU A 51 -15.25 22.93 -37.96
C GLU A 51 -15.76 24.03 -37.01
N PRO A 52 -16.30 25.16 -37.53
CA PRO A 52 -16.77 26.25 -36.69
C PRO A 52 -17.84 25.87 -35.67
N CYS A 53 -18.60 24.79 -35.91
CA CYS A 53 -19.62 24.28 -34.98
C CYS A 53 -19.03 23.62 -33.73
N ASP A 54 -17.79 23.12 -33.81
CA ASP A 54 -17.12 22.43 -32.72
C ASP A 54 -16.26 23.36 -31.86
N VAL A 55 -16.16 24.64 -32.24
CA VAL A 55 -15.42 25.69 -31.51
C VAL A 55 -16.38 26.46 -30.60
N VAL A 56 -16.06 26.45 -29.31
CA VAL A 56 -16.76 27.21 -28.27
C VAL A 56 -15.85 28.34 -27.80
N LYS A 57 -16.36 29.57 -27.76
CA LYS A 57 -15.61 30.71 -27.21
C LYS A 57 -16.03 30.92 -25.77
N ARG A 58 -15.07 31.02 -24.86
CA ARG A 58 -15.35 31.36 -23.46
C ARG A 58 -14.49 32.52 -23.00
N ASP A 59 -15.11 33.32 -22.14
CA ASP A 59 -14.51 34.47 -21.51
C ASP A 59 -13.67 34.03 -20.32
N VAL A 60 -12.36 34.13 -20.44
CA VAL A 60 -11.42 33.82 -19.36
C VAL A 60 -10.89 35.12 -18.77
N THR A 61 -11.02 35.25 -17.45
CA THR A 61 -10.58 36.45 -16.73
C THR A 61 -9.26 36.17 -16.06
N TYR A 62 -8.22 36.93 -16.46
CA TYR A 62 -6.92 36.84 -15.82
C TYR A 62 -6.76 37.93 -14.75
N PRO A 63 -6.09 37.62 -13.62
CA PRO A 63 -5.68 38.63 -12.67
C PRO A 63 -4.58 39.51 -13.28
N ASP A 64 -4.72 40.83 -13.17
CA ASP A 64 -3.68 41.78 -13.60
C ASP A 64 -2.55 41.87 -12.54
N ALA A 65 -1.39 42.42 -12.91
CA ALA A 65 -0.21 42.55 -12.02
C ALA A 65 -0.49 43.34 -10.72
N THR A 66 -1.56 44.14 -10.71
CA THR A 66 -2.06 44.91 -9.56
C THR A 66 -3.20 44.23 -8.78
N GLY A 67 -3.53 42.96 -9.06
CA GLY A 67 -4.59 42.21 -8.37
C GLY A 67 -6.02 42.65 -8.68
N LYS A 68 -6.20 43.64 -9.57
CA LYS A 68 -7.52 44.01 -10.11
C LYS A 68 -7.86 43.11 -11.30
N GLN A 69 -9.04 42.53 -11.28
CA GLN A 69 -9.59 41.72 -12.37
C GLN A 69 -9.87 42.63 -13.57
N ARG A 70 -9.03 42.62 -14.61
CA ARG A 70 -9.40 43.17 -15.92
C ARG A 70 -8.46 42.74 -17.06
N LYS A 71 -8.79 41.62 -17.67
CA LYS A 71 -8.79 41.39 -19.13
C LYS A 71 -9.54 40.10 -19.37
N THR A 72 -10.76 40.21 -19.87
CA THR A 72 -11.51 39.07 -20.40
C THR A 72 -10.91 38.78 -21.77
N GLN A 73 -10.19 37.67 -21.94
CA GLN A 73 -9.82 37.19 -23.27
C GLN A 73 -10.79 36.08 -23.67
N LEU A 74 -11.26 36.16 -24.91
CA LEU A 74 -11.98 35.07 -25.54
C LEU A 74 -10.99 33.97 -25.87
N GLU A 75 -10.93 32.94 -25.03
CA GLU A 75 -10.21 31.71 -25.30
C GLU A 75 -11.08 30.77 -26.13
N ASN A 76 -10.44 30.02 -27.04
CA ASN A 76 -11.09 28.98 -27.82
C ASN A 76 -11.08 27.67 -27.03
N TRP A 77 -12.23 27.03 -26.97
CA TRP A 77 -12.45 25.69 -26.48
C TRP A 77 -12.98 24.82 -27.63
N VAL A 78 -12.69 23.54 -27.60
CA VAL A 78 -13.14 22.58 -28.62
C VAL A 78 -13.97 21.48 -27.99
N ARG A 79 -15.08 21.13 -28.64
CA ARG A 79 -15.85 19.92 -28.33
C ARG A 79 -15.06 18.69 -28.75
N GLU A 80 -15.48 17.52 -28.28
CA GLU A 80 -14.82 16.25 -28.60
C GLU A 80 -14.62 15.98 -30.12
N PRO A 81 -15.58 16.27 -31.02
CA PRO A 81 -15.34 16.12 -32.45
C PRO A 81 -14.16 16.97 -32.95
N GLY A 82 -14.07 18.22 -32.50
CA GLY A 82 -12.97 19.13 -32.83
C GLY A 82 -11.62 18.69 -32.26
N LEU A 83 -11.61 18.11 -31.05
CA LEU A 83 -10.43 17.47 -30.46
C LEU A 83 -9.88 16.38 -31.39
N TRP A 84 -10.74 15.48 -31.88
CA TRP A 84 -10.32 14.39 -32.76
C TRP A 84 -9.81 14.89 -34.11
N CYS A 85 -10.44 15.93 -34.67
CA CYS A 85 -9.96 16.55 -35.91
C CYS A 85 -8.55 17.14 -35.76
N LEU A 86 -8.25 17.81 -34.64
CA LEU A 86 -6.91 18.31 -34.34
C LEU A 86 -5.88 17.18 -34.20
N ILE A 87 -6.22 16.14 -33.45
CA ILE A 87 -5.28 15.02 -33.20
C ILE A 87 -4.99 14.25 -34.50
N LEU A 88 -6.03 13.91 -35.27
CA LEU A 88 -5.90 13.10 -36.48
C LEU A 88 -5.31 13.91 -37.65
N GLY A 89 -5.65 15.19 -37.74
CA GLY A 89 -5.13 16.13 -38.73
C GLY A 89 -3.70 16.62 -38.46
N SER A 90 -3.20 16.46 -37.24
CA SER A 90 -1.84 16.89 -36.88
C SER A 90 -0.76 16.01 -37.50
N HIS A 91 0.30 16.66 -37.97
CA HIS A 91 1.55 16.03 -38.40
C HIS A 91 2.67 16.11 -37.36
N ALA A 92 2.37 16.66 -36.17
CA ALA A 92 3.37 16.82 -35.13
C ALA A 92 3.78 15.48 -34.50
N ALA A 93 5.02 15.42 -34.00
CA ALA A 93 5.58 14.20 -33.41
C ALA A 93 4.78 13.72 -32.19
N ASN A 94 4.24 14.65 -31.40
CA ASN A 94 3.46 14.35 -30.20
C ASN A 94 2.08 13.76 -30.53
N ALA A 95 1.52 14.05 -31.71
CA ALA A 95 0.26 13.49 -32.17
C ALA A 95 0.40 12.06 -32.73
N LEU A 96 1.60 11.69 -33.19
CA LEU A 96 1.85 10.42 -33.87
C LEU A 96 1.52 9.19 -33.02
N PRO A 97 1.88 9.10 -31.72
CA PRO A 97 1.51 7.97 -30.87
C PRO A 97 -0.01 7.80 -30.75
N ILE A 98 -0.73 8.90 -30.50
CA ILE A 98 -2.18 8.89 -30.34
C ILE A 98 -2.85 8.50 -31.66
N ARG A 99 -2.45 9.12 -32.77
CA ARG A 99 -2.98 8.79 -34.09
C ARG A 99 -2.73 7.33 -34.46
N ARG A 100 -1.53 6.79 -34.22
CA ARG A 100 -1.22 5.38 -34.47
C ARG A 100 -2.04 4.45 -33.61
N TRP A 101 -2.21 4.76 -32.32
CA TRP A 101 -3.03 3.95 -31.43
C TRP A 101 -4.49 3.92 -31.89
N VAL A 102 -5.08 5.07 -32.20
CA VAL A 102 -6.45 5.15 -32.71
C VAL A 102 -6.60 4.40 -34.05
N THR A 103 -5.69 4.61 -35.00
CA THR A 103 -5.81 4.06 -36.35
C THR A 103 -5.43 2.59 -36.47
N ALA A 104 -4.49 2.09 -35.66
CA ALA A 104 -4.01 0.71 -35.73
C ALA A 104 -4.70 -0.23 -34.73
N GLU A 105 -5.22 0.30 -33.61
CA GLU A 105 -5.81 -0.50 -32.54
C GLU A 105 -7.30 -0.23 -32.37
N VAL A 106 -7.68 1.02 -32.07
CA VAL A 106 -9.06 1.39 -31.70
C VAL A 106 -10.02 1.18 -32.86
N LEU A 107 -9.80 1.84 -33.99
CA LEU A 107 -10.70 1.77 -35.14
C LEU A 107 -10.79 0.35 -35.72
N PRO A 108 -9.68 -0.41 -35.87
CA PRO A 108 -9.76 -1.80 -36.32
C PRO A 108 -10.49 -2.71 -35.34
N ALA A 109 -10.37 -2.49 -34.03
CA ALA A 109 -11.14 -3.23 -33.03
C ALA A 109 -12.63 -2.93 -33.19
N ILE A 110 -13.04 -1.65 -33.15
CA ILE A 110 -14.46 -1.26 -33.33
C ILE A 110 -15.04 -1.85 -34.61
N ARG A 111 -14.32 -1.75 -35.74
CA ARG A 111 -14.79 -2.31 -37.03
C ARG A 111 -14.99 -3.83 -36.98
N LYS A 112 -14.16 -4.56 -36.23
CA LYS A 112 -14.20 -6.03 -36.15
C LYS A 112 -15.22 -6.54 -35.14
N THR A 113 -15.37 -5.88 -33.99
CA THR A 113 -16.12 -6.38 -32.84
C THR A 113 -17.37 -5.55 -32.53
N GLY A 114 -17.57 -4.40 -33.17
CA GLY A 114 -18.66 -3.47 -32.89
C GLY A 114 -18.40 -2.54 -31.69
N GLY A 115 -17.23 -2.61 -31.05
CA GLY A 115 -16.87 -1.74 -29.93
C GLY A 115 -15.41 -1.89 -29.50
N TYR A 116 -14.87 -0.86 -28.84
CA TYR A 116 -13.54 -0.89 -28.24
C TYR A 116 -13.66 -1.13 -26.74
N GLN A 117 -13.05 -2.20 -26.25
CA GLN A 117 -12.84 -2.40 -24.82
C GLN A 117 -11.34 -2.29 -24.59
N THR A 118 -10.94 -1.35 -23.73
CA THR A 118 -9.58 -1.33 -23.22
C THR A 118 -9.38 -2.66 -22.51
N GLN A 119 -8.49 -3.49 -23.03
CA GLN A 119 -7.98 -4.60 -22.24
C GLN A 119 -7.22 -3.96 -21.08
N THR A 120 -7.91 -3.73 -19.95
CA THR A 120 -7.25 -3.79 -18.66
C THR A 120 -6.40 -5.05 -18.73
N LYS A 121 -5.10 -4.95 -18.48
CA LYS A 121 -4.13 -6.02 -18.71
C LYS A 121 -4.43 -7.24 -17.81
N SER A 122 -5.55 -7.94 -17.98
CA SER A 122 -5.68 -9.35 -17.63
C SER A 122 -5.30 -10.12 -18.89
N LYS A 123 -4.02 -10.49 -18.95
CA LYS A 123 -3.50 -11.42 -19.97
C LYS A 123 -4.09 -12.81 -19.70
N THR A 124 -5.37 -13.01 -19.93
CA THR A 124 -5.99 -14.33 -19.81
C THR A 124 -6.91 -14.54 -20.99
N LYS A 125 -6.44 -15.39 -21.92
CA LYS A 125 -7.26 -15.99 -22.98
C LYS A 125 -8.58 -16.46 -22.35
N PRO A 126 -9.75 -16.26 -22.97
CA PRO A 126 -11.02 -16.66 -22.36
C PRO A 126 -10.97 -18.15 -22.00
N LEU A 127 -11.14 -18.45 -20.71
CA LEU A 127 -11.15 -19.81 -20.18
C LEU A 127 -12.38 -20.55 -20.72
N ALA A 128 -12.22 -21.85 -20.99
CA ALA A 128 -13.34 -22.70 -21.38
C ALA A 128 -14.40 -22.75 -20.25
N ILE A 129 -15.68 -22.82 -20.63
CA ILE A 129 -16.84 -22.81 -19.69
C ILE A 129 -16.69 -23.82 -18.54
N PRO A 130 -16.23 -25.07 -18.75
CA PRO A 130 -16.04 -26.02 -17.65
C PRO A 130 -15.02 -25.53 -16.61
N HIS A 131 -13.92 -24.91 -17.07
CA HIS A 131 -12.87 -24.43 -16.18
C HIS A 131 -13.33 -23.21 -15.37
N LEU A 132 -14.14 -22.33 -15.97
CA LEU A 132 -14.77 -21.20 -15.29
C LEU A 132 -15.68 -21.68 -14.14
N LEU A 133 -16.48 -22.73 -14.37
CA LEU A 133 -17.36 -23.31 -13.34
C LEU A 133 -16.56 -23.90 -12.18
N THR A 134 -15.44 -24.57 -12.46
CA THR A 134 -14.53 -25.08 -11.43
C THR A 134 -13.98 -23.96 -10.55
N LEU A 135 -13.42 -22.91 -11.17
CA LEU A 135 -12.86 -21.75 -10.45
C LEU A 135 -13.92 -21.02 -9.62
N HIS A 136 -15.15 -20.92 -10.13
CA HIS A 136 -16.26 -20.32 -9.38
C HIS A 136 -16.63 -21.17 -8.15
N GLY A 137 -16.63 -22.50 -8.29
CA GLY A 137 -16.84 -23.43 -7.18
C GLY A 137 -15.74 -23.33 -6.11
N GLU A 138 -14.49 -23.21 -6.52
CA GLU A 138 -13.33 -22.99 -5.62
C GLU A 138 -13.43 -21.66 -4.88
N SER A 139 -13.70 -20.57 -5.62
CA SER A 139 -13.87 -19.23 -5.05
C SER A 139 -14.96 -19.20 -3.97
N ARG A 140 -16.08 -19.90 -4.21
CA ARG A 140 -17.17 -20.03 -3.23
C ARG A 140 -16.75 -20.80 -1.97
N LYS A 141 -15.96 -21.87 -2.11
CA LYS A 141 -15.44 -22.62 -0.95
C LYS A 141 -14.49 -21.77 -0.12
N LEU A 142 -13.52 -21.12 -0.78
CA LEU A 142 -12.56 -20.22 -0.12
C LEU A 142 -13.28 -19.10 0.64
N MET A 143 -14.31 -18.47 0.04
CA MET A 143 -15.12 -17.47 0.73
C MET A 143 -15.84 -18.03 1.99
N GLN A 144 -16.29 -19.28 1.95
CA GLN A 144 -16.96 -19.90 3.09
C GLN A 144 -15.98 -20.24 4.22
N GLU A 145 -14.79 -20.71 3.88
CA GLU A 145 -13.70 -20.97 4.83
C GLU A 145 -13.22 -19.69 5.47
N LEU A 146 -13.02 -18.62 4.68
CA LEU A 146 -12.56 -17.33 5.15
C LEU A 146 -13.55 -16.66 6.12
N LYS A 147 -14.86 -16.90 5.96
CA LYS A 147 -15.88 -16.45 6.91
C LYS A 147 -15.84 -17.18 8.26
N ARG A 148 -15.34 -18.43 8.28
CA ARG A 148 -15.27 -19.27 9.48
C ARG A 148 -13.93 -19.13 10.19
N GLU A 149 -12.86 -18.93 9.42
CA GLU A 149 -11.51 -18.84 9.93
C GLU A 149 -11.30 -17.52 10.69
N MET A 150 -10.70 -17.64 11.87
CA MET A 150 -10.43 -16.50 12.75
C MET A 150 -8.95 -16.15 12.82
N ASN A 151 -8.06 -17.10 12.51
CA ASN A 151 -6.63 -16.87 12.58
C ASN A 151 -6.17 -15.89 11.46
N PRO A 152 -5.49 -14.79 11.80
CA PRO A 152 -5.07 -13.77 10.83
C PRO A 152 -4.13 -14.33 9.74
N ALA A 153 -3.21 -15.23 10.11
CA ALA A 153 -2.26 -15.81 9.15
C ALA A 153 -2.98 -16.69 8.12
N ILE A 154 -3.89 -17.54 8.58
CA ILE A 154 -4.66 -18.45 7.72
C ILE A 154 -5.63 -17.65 6.83
N ARG A 155 -6.30 -16.64 7.39
CA ARG A 155 -7.18 -15.74 6.63
C ARG A 155 -6.44 -15.04 5.49
N ARG A 156 -5.21 -14.57 5.71
CA ARG A 156 -4.37 -13.98 4.65
C ARG A 156 -4.04 -14.98 3.55
N THR A 157 -3.68 -16.22 3.91
CA THR A 157 -3.40 -17.25 2.90
C THR A 157 -4.63 -17.63 2.07
N LEU A 158 -5.80 -17.76 2.72
CA LEU A 158 -7.07 -18.05 2.03
C LEU A 158 -7.50 -16.88 1.14
N HIS A 159 -7.27 -15.64 1.58
CA HIS A 159 -7.57 -14.44 0.79
C HIS A 159 -6.70 -14.36 -0.46
N ALA A 160 -5.41 -14.66 -0.35
CA ALA A 160 -4.50 -14.70 -1.49
C ALA A 160 -4.90 -15.76 -2.52
N GLN A 161 -5.35 -16.94 -2.07
CA GLN A 161 -5.90 -17.97 -2.97
C GLN A 161 -7.17 -17.51 -3.67
N LEU A 162 -8.07 -16.83 -2.94
CA LEU A 162 -9.29 -16.25 -3.51
C LEU A 162 -8.96 -15.19 -4.57
N GLU A 163 -7.98 -14.33 -4.28
CA GLU A 163 -7.51 -13.31 -5.23
C GLU A 163 -7.01 -13.93 -6.53
N GLN A 164 -6.23 -15.01 -6.43
CA GLN A 164 -5.76 -15.75 -7.60
C GLN A 164 -6.92 -16.33 -8.45
N CYS A 165 -7.95 -16.92 -7.82
CA CYS A 165 -9.13 -17.43 -8.52
C CYS A 165 -9.95 -16.29 -9.18
N CYS A 166 -10.11 -15.17 -8.49
CA CYS A 166 -10.86 -14.02 -8.97
C CYS A 166 -10.14 -13.29 -10.13
N LEU A 167 -8.81 -13.21 -10.11
CA LEU A 167 -8.00 -12.68 -11.21
C LEU A 167 -8.25 -13.45 -12.51
N LEU A 168 -8.37 -14.79 -12.44
CA LEU A 168 -8.63 -15.64 -13.61
C LEU A 168 -10.07 -15.52 -14.13
N THR A 169 -11.01 -15.12 -13.28
CA THR A 169 -12.43 -15.01 -13.62
C THR A 169 -12.87 -13.57 -13.90
N ASN A 170 -11.97 -12.59 -13.76
CA ASN A 170 -12.23 -11.15 -13.90
C ASN A 170 -13.36 -10.65 -12.98
N ILE A 171 -13.46 -11.25 -11.78
CA ILE A 171 -14.43 -10.88 -10.73
C ILE A 171 -13.69 -10.06 -9.67
N PRO A 172 -14.23 -8.93 -9.21
CA PRO A 172 -13.60 -8.15 -8.14
C PRO A 172 -13.58 -8.92 -6.81
N VAL A 173 -12.43 -8.89 -6.13
CA VAL A 173 -12.22 -9.53 -4.82
C VAL A 173 -12.59 -8.53 -3.72
N PRO A 174 -13.47 -8.89 -2.75
CA PRO A 174 -13.72 -8.03 -1.59
C PRO A 174 -12.48 -7.91 -0.69
N ALA A 175 -12.33 -6.79 0.01
CA ALA A 175 -11.21 -6.58 0.92
C ALA A 175 -11.29 -7.57 2.10
N LEU A 176 -10.14 -8.03 2.60
CA LEU A 176 -10.08 -9.01 3.68
C LEU A 176 -10.82 -8.57 4.97
N ALA A 177 -10.81 -7.26 5.24
CA ALA A 177 -11.51 -6.65 6.38
C ALA A 177 -13.04 -6.76 6.26
N ASP A 178 -13.58 -6.86 5.05
CA ASP A 178 -15.03 -6.92 4.80
C ASP A 178 -15.57 -8.36 4.88
N ILE A 179 -14.70 -9.38 5.06
CA ILE A 179 -15.08 -10.79 4.97
C ILE A 179 -14.98 -11.48 6.33
N GLY A 180 -16.06 -11.53 7.10
CA GLY A 180 -16.11 -12.27 8.36
C GLY A 180 -15.46 -11.53 9.54
N ARG A 181 -15.10 -12.24 10.61
CA ARG A 181 -14.52 -11.65 11.84
C ARG A 181 -13.12 -12.20 12.05
N GLU A 182 -12.14 -11.31 12.11
CA GLU A 182 -10.76 -11.64 12.45
C GLU A 182 -10.59 -11.62 13.97
N LEU A 183 -9.88 -12.61 14.52
CA LEU A 183 -9.37 -12.51 15.88
C LEU A 183 -8.21 -11.50 15.83
N VAL A 184 -8.47 -10.25 16.20
CA VAL A 184 -7.40 -9.28 16.40
C VAL A 184 -6.58 -9.79 17.58
N PRO A 185 -5.31 -10.19 17.40
CA PRO A 185 -4.47 -10.52 18.54
C PRO A 185 -4.44 -9.29 19.46
N GLU A 186 -4.71 -9.48 20.75
CA GLU A 186 -4.69 -8.36 21.68
C GLU A 186 -3.37 -7.61 21.52
N PRO A 187 -3.39 -6.28 21.34
CA PRO A 187 -2.18 -5.53 21.11
C PRO A 187 -1.26 -5.76 22.32
N VAL A 188 -0.12 -6.39 22.07
CA VAL A 188 0.95 -6.53 23.06
C VAL A 188 1.20 -5.13 23.61
N PRO A 189 1.11 -4.91 24.95
CA PRO A 189 1.32 -3.58 25.51
C PRO A 189 2.64 -3.01 24.98
N PRO A 190 2.69 -1.73 24.54
CA PRO A 190 3.90 -1.16 23.91
C PRO A 190 5.14 -1.34 24.78
N LEU A 191 4.96 -1.29 26.10
CA LEU A 191 6.01 -1.56 27.10
C LEU A 191 6.68 -2.94 26.97
N VAL A 192 5.92 -3.98 26.61
CA VAL A 192 6.47 -5.34 26.44
C VAL A 192 7.27 -5.42 25.15
N ALA A 193 6.84 -4.74 24.08
CA ALA A 193 7.61 -4.63 22.85
C ALA A 193 8.94 -3.89 23.08
N GLU A 194 8.90 -2.73 23.74
CA GLU A 194 10.10 -1.94 24.10
C GLU A 194 11.10 -2.73 24.97
N PHE A 195 10.59 -3.57 25.88
CA PHE A 195 11.42 -4.45 26.69
C PHE A 195 12.21 -5.44 25.84
N TRP A 196 11.54 -6.10 24.89
CA TRP A 196 12.18 -7.09 24.02
C TRP A 196 13.12 -6.45 23.01
N GLU A 197 12.80 -5.27 22.47
CA GLU A 197 13.74 -4.50 21.64
C GLU A 197 15.03 -4.18 22.39
N THR A 198 14.91 -3.79 23.67
CA THR A 198 16.07 -3.53 24.52
C THR A 198 16.86 -4.81 24.81
N TYR A 199 16.17 -5.91 25.07
CA TYR A 199 16.80 -7.22 25.28
C TYR A 199 17.58 -7.68 24.04
N ASP A 200 16.99 -7.57 22.86
CA ASP A 200 17.62 -7.96 21.60
C ASP A 200 18.82 -7.06 21.27
N PHE A 201 18.74 -5.77 21.58
CA PHE A 201 19.86 -4.84 21.42
C PHE A 201 21.04 -5.14 22.34
N LEU A 202 20.78 -5.46 23.61
CA LEU A 202 21.81 -5.82 24.59
C LEU A 202 22.38 -7.22 24.36
N GLY A 203 21.55 -8.11 23.83
CA GLY A 203 21.91 -9.48 23.47
C GLY A 203 21.76 -10.48 24.63
N PRO A 204 21.52 -11.76 24.29
CA PRO A 204 21.25 -12.82 25.27
C PRO A 204 22.46 -13.13 26.16
N GLU A 205 23.69 -12.88 25.70
CA GLU A 205 24.92 -13.17 26.45
C GLU A 205 25.07 -12.34 27.72
N LEU A 206 24.44 -11.16 27.78
CA LEU A 206 24.49 -10.27 28.95
C LEU A 206 23.29 -10.43 29.88
N LEU A 207 22.18 -11.00 29.39
CA LEU A 207 20.90 -10.93 30.09
C LEU A 207 20.26 -12.28 30.38
N ASN A 208 20.62 -13.34 29.64
CA ASN A 208 20.05 -14.66 29.85
C ASN A 208 20.79 -15.42 30.97
N HIS A 209 20.12 -15.60 32.10
CA HIS A 209 20.66 -16.38 33.23
C HIS A 209 20.54 -17.90 33.02
N SER A 210 19.78 -18.36 32.01
CA SER A 210 19.56 -19.78 31.71
C SER A 210 20.72 -20.39 30.92
N ALA A 211 21.12 -21.61 31.28
CA ALA A 211 22.02 -22.43 30.47
C ALA A 211 21.28 -23.16 29.33
N ASN A 212 19.96 -23.30 29.44
CA ASN A 212 19.15 -24.04 28.48
C ASN A 212 18.78 -23.12 27.31
N PRO A 213 19.15 -23.45 26.06
CA PRO A 213 18.81 -22.65 24.87
C PRO A 213 17.30 -22.61 24.59
N ALA A 214 16.52 -23.55 25.14
CA ALA A 214 15.07 -23.54 25.05
C ALA A 214 14.38 -22.58 26.05
N LEU A 215 15.15 -21.84 26.86
CA LEU A 215 14.61 -20.94 27.87
C LEU A 215 15.37 -19.62 27.91
N ILE A 216 14.63 -18.53 28.02
CA ILE A 216 15.14 -17.20 28.33
C ILE A 216 14.81 -16.91 29.80
N ALA A 217 15.82 -16.72 30.64
CA ALA A 217 15.64 -16.38 32.05
C ALA A 217 16.21 -14.98 32.36
N ILE A 218 15.33 -14.01 32.60
CA ILE A 218 15.72 -12.61 32.79
C ILE A 218 15.44 -12.16 34.23
N SER A 219 16.45 -11.57 34.87
CA SER A 219 16.29 -10.88 36.14
C SER A 219 16.02 -9.40 35.89
N LEU A 220 14.86 -8.87 36.29
CA LEU A 220 14.51 -7.46 36.05
C LEU A 220 15.48 -6.46 36.70
N PRO A 221 15.98 -6.67 37.93
CA PRO A 221 17.01 -5.80 38.51
C PRO A 221 18.30 -5.82 37.69
N HIS A 222 18.73 -7.00 37.25
CA HIS A 222 19.94 -7.15 36.43
C HIS A 222 19.77 -6.51 35.04
N PHE A 223 18.61 -6.71 34.41
CA PHE A 223 18.25 -6.06 33.16
C PHE A 223 18.32 -4.53 33.27
N ALA A 224 17.76 -3.95 34.33
CA ALA A 224 17.83 -2.51 34.55
C ALA A 224 19.26 -2.00 34.77
N GLN A 225 20.10 -2.79 35.46
CA GLN A 225 21.51 -2.47 35.65
C GLN A 225 22.27 -2.46 34.31
N VAL A 226 22.18 -3.53 33.54
CA VAL A 226 22.85 -3.64 32.23
C VAL A 226 22.34 -2.55 31.27
N ALA A 227 21.03 -2.29 31.24
CA ALA A 227 20.48 -1.21 30.44
C ALA A 227 21.06 0.16 30.84
N ALA A 228 21.21 0.44 32.13
CA ALA A 228 21.82 1.68 32.62
C ALA A 228 23.30 1.80 32.25
N GLU A 229 24.06 0.70 32.32
CA GLU A 229 25.48 0.64 31.88
C GLU A 229 25.61 0.99 30.39
N HIS A 230 24.65 0.56 29.58
CA HIS A 230 24.55 0.86 28.15
C HIS A 230 23.83 2.19 27.84
N ARG A 231 23.53 3.01 28.86
CA ARG A 231 22.82 4.31 28.75
C ARG A 231 21.43 4.22 28.11
N ILE A 232 20.77 3.07 28.23
CA ILE A 232 19.39 2.85 27.78
C ILE A 232 18.45 3.15 28.95
N LYS A 233 17.52 4.09 28.75
CA LYS A 233 16.51 4.42 29.76
C LYS A 233 15.35 3.43 29.65
N VAL A 234 15.17 2.63 30.70
CA VAL A 234 14.09 1.64 30.80
C VAL A 234 12.97 2.11 31.72
N ALA A 235 11.79 1.53 31.58
CA ALA A 235 10.63 1.85 32.40
C ALA A 235 10.81 1.38 33.86
N PRO A 236 10.02 1.92 34.81
CA PRO A 236 10.04 1.46 36.19
C PRO A 236 9.72 -0.03 36.33
N MET A 237 10.45 -0.75 37.19
CA MET A 237 10.25 -2.20 37.39
C MET A 237 8.81 -2.61 37.73
N VAL A 238 8.02 -1.72 38.33
CA VAL A 238 6.60 -1.98 38.68
C VAL A 238 5.77 -2.21 37.42
N GLU A 239 6.05 -1.48 36.34
CA GLU A 239 5.32 -1.58 35.08
C GLU A 239 5.68 -2.89 34.37
N TYR A 240 6.97 -3.26 34.33
CA TYR A 240 7.40 -4.55 33.81
C TYR A 240 6.75 -5.73 34.55
N ARG A 241 6.67 -5.68 35.89
CA ARG A 241 6.00 -6.74 36.66
C ARG A 241 4.50 -6.86 36.36
N ARG A 242 3.85 -5.77 35.91
CA ARG A 242 2.42 -5.77 35.58
C ARG A 242 2.16 -6.32 34.17
N SER A 243 3.06 -6.06 33.23
CA SER A 243 2.80 -6.29 31.80
C SER A 243 3.59 -7.45 31.19
N LEU A 244 4.78 -7.81 31.70
CA LEU A 244 5.61 -8.87 31.11
C LEU A 244 4.95 -10.26 31.13
N GLY A 245 4.00 -10.49 32.05
CA GLY A 245 3.21 -11.72 32.08
C GLY A 245 2.30 -11.89 30.85
N LEU A 246 2.03 -10.80 30.12
CA LEU A 246 1.23 -10.78 28.89
C LEU A 246 2.07 -11.02 27.63
N SER A 247 3.37 -11.27 27.77
CA SER A 247 4.26 -11.54 26.64
C SER A 247 3.88 -12.84 25.95
N ALA A 248 3.37 -12.75 24.73
CA ALA A 248 2.99 -13.88 23.90
C ALA A 248 4.17 -14.46 23.09
N SER A 249 5.19 -13.65 22.81
CA SER A 249 6.35 -14.02 22.00
C SER A 249 7.53 -13.07 22.26
N PRO A 250 8.61 -13.49 22.95
CA PRO A 250 8.78 -14.73 23.70
C PRO A 250 7.67 -14.99 24.73
N LYS A 251 7.21 -16.24 24.86
CA LYS A 251 6.03 -16.59 25.66
C LYS A 251 6.39 -16.68 27.14
N PHE A 252 5.68 -15.94 28.00
CA PHE A 252 5.89 -16.04 29.45
C PHE A 252 5.47 -17.42 30.00
N ILE A 253 6.32 -18.00 30.86
CA ILE A 253 6.09 -19.30 31.50
C ILE A 253 5.78 -19.11 32.99
N GLU A 254 6.77 -18.67 33.77
CA GLU A 254 6.65 -18.51 35.22
C GLU A 254 7.76 -17.61 35.79
N ILE A 255 7.69 -17.29 37.08
CA ILE A 255 8.75 -16.60 37.83
C ILE A 255 9.36 -17.60 38.80
N LYS A 256 10.66 -17.89 38.64
CA LYS A 256 11.35 -18.89 39.46
C LYS A 256 12.81 -18.51 39.71
N SER A 257 13.35 -19.01 40.82
CA SER A 257 14.79 -18.91 41.08
C SER A 257 15.55 -19.92 40.24
N VAL A 258 16.51 -19.45 39.45
CA VAL A 258 17.35 -20.27 38.56
C VAL A 258 18.82 -20.13 38.95
N HIS A 259 19.61 -21.18 38.67
CA HIS A 259 21.07 -21.07 38.75
C HIS A 259 21.58 -20.18 37.63
N SER A 260 22.22 -19.08 37.98
CA SER A 260 22.63 -18.09 36.99
C SER A 260 23.96 -18.46 36.35
N VAL A 261 23.94 -18.68 35.04
CA VAL A 261 25.17 -18.85 34.24
C VAL A 261 26.03 -17.60 34.27
N LEU A 262 25.41 -16.41 34.19
CA LEU A 262 26.11 -15.13 34.23
C LEU A 262 26.86 -14.91 35.55
N HIS A 263 26.20 -15.17 36.69
CA HIS A 263 26.85 -15.08 37.99
C HIS A 263 27.92 -16.16 38.17
N ALA A 264 27.72 -17.37 37.63
CA ALA A 264 28.73 -18.40 37.64
C ALA A 264 30.00 -17.95 36.89
N ARG A 265 29.85 -17.46 35.65
CA ARG A 265 30.93 -16.89 34.82
C ARG A 265 31.64 -15.72 35.53
N HIS A 266 30.89 -14.81 36.16
CA HIS A 266 31.48 -13.72 36.93
C HIS A 266 32.28 -14.25 38.14
N ASN A 267 31.71 -15.18 38.91
CA ASN A 267 32.33 -15.73 40.12
C ASN A 267 33.58 -16.59 39.86
N GLU A 268 33.75 -17.10 38.65
CA GLU A 268 34.98 -17.79 38.22
C GLU A 268 36.19 -16.85 38.22
N SER A 269 35.98 -15.58 37.87
CA SER A 269 37.04 -14.56 37.79
C SER A 269 37.05 -13.58 38.97
N ALA A 270 35.96 -13.49 39.73
CA ALA A 270 35.82 -12.55 40.84
C ALA A 270 36.48 -13.02 42.15
N PRO A 271 37.09 -12.10 42.93
CA PRO A 271 37.60 -12.39 44.26
C PRO A 271 36.45 -12.75 45.23
N LEU A 272 36.76 -13.48 46.30
CA LEU A 272 35.74 -14.13 47.16
C LEU A 272 34.72 -13.14 47.75
N ASN A 273 35.14 -11.91 48.04
CA ASN A 273 34.34 -10.82 48.60
C ASN A 273 33.38 -10.17 47.59
N GLU A 274 33.58 -10.37 46.30
CA GLU A 274 32.78 -9.76 45.22
C GLU A 274 31.87 -10.78 44.51
N ARG A 275 31.84 -12.03 45.01
CA ARG A 275 31.04 -13.09 44.40
C ARG A 275 29.54 -12.82 44.52
N LEU A 276 28.86 -12.94 43.39
CA LEU A 276 27.42 -12.85 43.26
C LEU A 276 26.72 -14.15 43.71
N PRO A 277 25.44 -14.09 44.11
CA PRO A 277 24.70 -15.29 44.52
C PRO A 277 24.56 -16.29 43.37
N LYS A 278 24.66 -17.59 43.67
CA LYS A 278 24.55 -18.67 42.66
C LYS A 278 23.16 -18.77 42.03
N THR A 279 22.13 -18.26 42.70
CA THR A 279 20.74 -18.30 42.23
C THR A 279 20.16 -16.90 42.14
N VAL A 280 19.32 -16.68 41.13
CA VAL A 280 18.66 -15.39 40.85
C VAL A 280 17.20 -15.64 40.55
N LYS A 281 16.32 -14.77 41.05
CA LYS A 281 14.89 -14.80 40.72
C LYS A 281 14.68 -14.23 39.32
N CYS A 282 14.26 -15.08 38.40
CA CYS A 282 14.10 -14.74 37.00
C CYS A 282 12.65 -14.90 36.53
N TRP A 283 12.30 -14.13 35.50
CA TRP A 283 11.14 -14.35 34.65
C TRP A 283 11.57 -15.29 33.53
N LEU A 284 10.86 -16.40 33.37
CA LEU A 284 11.17 -17.43 32.38
C LEU A 284 10.26 -17.26 31.17
N PHE A 285 10.87 -17.31 29.98
CA PHE A 285 10.17 -17.23 28.71
C PHE A 285 10.61 -18.35 27.76
N GLU A 286 9.67 -18.81 26.95
CA GLU A 286 9.92 -19.69 25.82
C GLU A 286 10.33 -18.84 24.61
N PRO A 287 11.54 -19.05 24.02
CA PRO A 287 12.01 -18.29 22.88
C PRO A 287 11.17 -18.58 21.62
N VAL A 288 11.19 -17.66 20.67
CA VAL A 288 10.58 -17.88 19.35
C VAL A 288 11.35 -18.98 18.64
N GLN A 289 10.74 -20.15 18.45
CA GLN A 289 11.39 -21.22 17.71
C GLN A 289 11.60 -20.77 16.25
N PRO A 290 12.81 -20.94 15.67
CA PRO A 290 12.97 -20.75 14.24
C PRO A 290 12.09 -21.78 13.49
N PRO A 291 11.54 -21.43 12.32
CA PRO A 291 10.82 -22.40 11.51
C PRO A 291 11.72 -23.61 11.24
N PRO A 292 11.17 -24.85 11.24
CA PRO A 292 11.97 -26.03 10.94
C PRO A 292 12.63 -25.87 9.56
N PRO A 293 13.89 -26.29 9.39
CA PRO A 293 14.54 -26.22 8.09
C PRO A 293 13.75 -27.06 7.09
N SER A 294 13.36 -26.42 5.98
CA SER A 294 12.66 -27.00 4.83
C SER A 294 13.44 -28.11 4.15
#